data_AF-A0A958Q0Q7-F1
#
_entry.id   AF-A0A958Q0Q7-F1
#
_cell.length_a   1.000
_cell.length_b   1.000
_cell.length_c   1.000
_cell.angle_alpha   90.00
_cell.angle_beta   90.00
_cell.angle_gamma   90.00
#
_symmetry.space_group_name_H-M   'P 1'
#
loop_
_entity.id
_entity.type
_entity.pdbx_description
1 polymer ?
#
loop_
_entity_poly.entity_id
_entity_poly.type
_entity_poly.pdbx_seq_one_letter_code
_entity_poly.pdbx_strand_id
1 'polypeptide(L)'
;MDKIKFDEDVILGIEETLAEISKFHFILEEGQKGLHILFSPEMIRETFSSQSQDLSDMFHDHLEEINKVINESFQFETIEEKRNYFASLSKDLQKALVYGYFQLIDGQSIPEERTFH
;
A
#
# COMPACT_ATOMS: atom_id res chain seq x y z
N MET A 1 -33.80 -10.51 -31.01
CA MET A 1 -33.33 -9.29 -30.32
C MET A 1 -32.87 -9.72 -28.95
N ASP A 2 -31.64 -10.23 -28.88
CA ASP A 2 -30.98 -10.57 -27.63
C ASP A 2 -30.74 -9.28 -26.85
N LYS A 3 -31.49 -9.12 -25.76
CA LYS A 3 -31.19 -8.09 -24.78
C LYS A 3 -29.80 -8.42 -24.24
N ILE A 4 -28.89 -7.48 -24.43
CA ILE A 4 -27.54 -7.49 -23.90
C ILE A 4 -27.68 -7.75 -22.39
N LYS A 5 -27.38 -8.98 -21.96
CA LYS A 5 -26.93 -9.25 -20.59
C LYS A 5 -25.58 -8.55 -20.51
N PHE A 6 -25.60 -7.25 -20.24
CA PHE A 6 -24.42 -6.60 -19.68
C PHE A 6 -24.29 -7.22 -18.30
N ASP A 7 -23.37 -8.18 -18.22
CA ASP A 7 -23.24 -9.15 -17.14
C ASP A 7 -23.24 -8.44 -15.79
N GLU A 8 -24.26 -8.72 -14.96
CA GLU A 8 -24.32 -8.30 -13.56
C GLU A 8 -23.02 -8.68 -12.83
N ASP A 9 -22.37 -9.77 -13.24
CA ASP A 9 -21.07 -10.23 -12.74
C ASP A 9 -19.92 -9.23 -13.01
N VAL A 10 -19.94 -8.52 -14.14
CA VAL A 10 -18.94 -7.49 -14.46
C VAL A 10 -19.15 -6.25 -13.60
N ILE A 11 -20.41 -5.88 -13.37
CA ILE A 11 -20.76 -4.72 -12.53
C ILE A 11 -20.37 -5.00 -11.07
N LEU A 12 -20.68 -6.20 -10.57
CA LEU A 12 -20.29 -6.65 -9.23
C LEU A 12 -18.78 -6.64 -9.02
N GLY A 13 -17.99 -7.13 -9.98
CA GLY A 13 -16.53 -7.11 -9.90
C GLY A 13 -15.94 -5.69 -9.87
N ILE A 14 -16.57 -4.74 -10.57
CA ILE A 14 -16.14 -3.33 -10.56
C ILE A 14 -16.43 -2.69 -9.20
N GLU A 15 -17.61 -2.93 -8.62
CA GLU A 15 -17.99 -2.38 -7.31
C GLU A 15 -17.05 -2.86 -6.21
N GLU A 16 -16.69 -4.15 -6.21
CA GLU A 16 -15.74 -4.72 -5.26
C GLU A 16 -14.34 -4.11 -5.41
N THR A 17 -13.87 -3.94 -6.64
CA THR A 17 -12.59 -3.29 -6.93
C THR A 17 -12.57 -1.83 -6.43
N LEU A 18 -13.65 -1.08 -6.65
CA LEU A 18 -13.76 0.30 -6.20
C LEU A 18 -13.80 0.42 -4.67
N ALA A 19 -14.44 -0.54 -4.00
CA ALA A 19 -14.46 -0.59 -2.54
C ALA A 19 -13.04 -0.82 -1.97
N GLU A 20 -12.27 -1.73 -2.56
CA GLU A 20 -10.88 -1.97 -2.14
C GLU A 20 -9.96 -0.77 -2.41
N ILE A 21 -10.11 -0.10 -3.56
CA ILE A 21 -9.38 1.15 -3.84
C ILE A 21 -9.72 2.21 -2.78
N SER A 22 -10.99 2.35 -2.42
CA SER A 22 -11.43 3.33 -1.41
C SER A 22 -10.84 3.02 -0.03
N LYS A 23 -10.79 1.74 0.36
CA LYS A 23 -10.12 1.32 1.61
C LYS A 23 -8.63 1.63 1.59
N PHE A 24 -7.94 1.39 0.48
CA PHE A 24 -6.53 1.74 0.35
C PHE A 24 -6.29 3.24 0.40
N HIS A 25 -7.17 4.03 -0.22
CA HIS A 25 -7.10 5.48 -0.13
C HIS A 25 -7.18 5.97 1.32
N PHE A 26 -8.14 5.45 2.09
CA PHE A 26 -8.26 5.74 3.52
C PHE A 26 -6.96 5.41 4.29
N ILE A 27 -6.33 4.25 4.01
CA ILE A 27 -5.07 3.87 4.65
C ILE A 27 -3.94 4.89 4.36
N LEU A 28 -3.89 5.43 3.14
CA LEU A 28 -2.91 6.45 2.75
C LEU A 28 -3.20 7.80 3.43
N GLU A 29 -4.47 8.22 3.49
CA GLU A 29 -4.89 9.44 4.18
C GLU A 29 -4.55 9.40 5.68
N GLU A 30 -4.79 8.26 6.34
CA GLU A 30 -4.40 8.09 7.74
C GLU A 30 -2.88 8.09 7.89
N GLY A 31 -2.16 7.49 6.93
CA GLY A 31 -0.71 7.54 6.86
C GLY A 31 -0.14 8.96 6.80
N GLN A 32 -0.76 9.86 6.03
CA GLN A 32 -0.39 11.28 5.98
C GLN A 32 -0.57 12.01 7.31
N LYS A 33 -1.52 11.55 8.14
CA LYS A 33 -1.73 12.06 9.52
C LYS A 33 -0.78 11.43 10.54
N GLY A 34 0.15 10.56 10.09
CA GLY A 34 1.08 9.82 10.94
C GLY A 34 0.52 8.52 11.51
N LEU A 35 -0.65 8.07 11.05
CA LEU A 35 -1.30 6.83 11.49
C LEU A 35 -1.01 5.70 10.49
N HIS A 36 0.12 5.03 10.69
CA HIS A 36 0.61 3.97 9.80
C HIS A 36 -0.01 2.60 10.10
N ILE A 37 -1.31 2.46 9.87
CA ILE A 37 -2.12 1.33 10.36
C ILE A 37 -1.71 -0.04 9.81
N LEU A 38 -1.00 -0.12 8.69
CA LEU A 38 -0.54 -1.38 8.10
C LEU A 38 0.76 -1.92 8.69
N PHE A 39 1.55 -1.09 9.37
CA PHE A 39 2.90 -1.44 9.80
C PHE A 39 3.07 -1.20 11.29
N SER A 40 3.74 -2.14 11.96
CA SER A 40 4.09 -1.95 13.37
C SER A 40 5.20 -0.89 13.51
N PRO A 41 5.26 -0.17 14.65
CA PRO A 41 6.36 0.74 14.94
C PRO A 41 7.74 0.08 14.81
N GLU A 42 7.84 -1.21 15.13
CA GLU A 42 9.05 -2.02 15.01
C GLU A 42 9.46 -2.18 13.54
N MET A 43 8.53 -2.55 12.65
CA MET A 43 8.80 -2.68 11.21
C MET A 43 9.27 -1.36 10.59
N ILE A 44 8.63 -0.25 10.97
CA ILE A 44 9.00 1.09 10.50
C ILE A 44 10.43 1.42 10.96
N ARG A 45 10.72 1.22 12.25
CA ARG A 45 12.04 1.48 12.81
C ARG A 45 13.12 0.63 12.16
N GLU A 46 12.89 -0.67 12.00
CA GLU A 46 13.85 -1.59 11.37
C GLU A 46 14.17 -1.19 9.94
N THR A 47 13.18 -0.71 9.19
CA THR A 47 13.34 -0.24 7.82
C THR A 47 14.28 0.96 7.76
N PHE A 48 14.00 1.99 8.56
CA PHE A 48 14.76 3.25 8.50
C PHE A 48 16.01 3.30 9.40
N SER A 49 16.32 2.21 10.14
CA SER A 49 17.56 2.10 10.92
C SER A 49 18.77 1.66 10.07
N SER A 50 18.53 1.14 8.87
CA SER A 50 19.58 0.72 7.92
C SER A 50 20.02 1.92 7.05
N GLN A 51 21.27 1.94 6.55
CA GLN A 51 21.73 3.06 5.71
C GLN A 51 20.84 3.21 4.47
N SER A 52 20.35 4.43 4.23
CA SER A 52 19.27 4.75 3.30
C SER A 52 19.55 4.45 1.82
N GLN A 53 20.83 4.33 1.44
CA GLN A 53 21.24 4.13 0.05
C GLN A 53 20.87 2.74 -0.50
N ASP A 54 20.54 1.78 0.37
CA ASP A 54 20.19 0.39 0.03
C ASP A 54 18.67 0.17 -0.17
N LEU A 55 17.82 1.05 0.38
CA LEU A 55 16.36 0.83 0.41
C LEU A 55 15.68 1.08 -0.95
N SER A 56 16.18 2.05 -1.72
CA SER A 56 15.66 2.31 -3.07
C SER A 56 15.96 1.13 -3.98
N ASP A 57 17.21 0.64 -4.00
CA ASP A 57 17.61 -0.48 -4.85
C ASP A 57 16.86 -1.76 -4.44
N MET A 58 16.76 -2.03 -3.14
CA MET A 58 15.94 -3.12 -2.59
C MET A 58 14.47 -3.05 -3.02
N PHE A 59 13.88 -1.86 -3.04
CA PHE A 59 12.50 -1.69 -3.51
C PHE A 59 12.35 -2.03 -5.00
N HIS A 60 13.29 -1.62 -5.84
CA HIS A 60 13.26 -1.92 -7.27
C HIS A 60 13.45 -3.41 -7.53
N ASP A 61 14.37 -4.06 -6.80
CA ASP A 61 14.64 -5.50 -6.92
C ASP A 61 13.43 -6.37 -6.54
N HIS A 62 12.57 -5.88 -5.64
CA HIS A 62 11.39 -6.60 -5.15
C HIS A 62 10.07 -6.12 -5.78
N LEU A 63 10.08 -5.27 -6.81
CA LEU A 63 8.88 -4.62 -7.32
C LEU A 63 7.79 -5.63 -7.76
N GLU A 64 8.18 -6.73 -8.40
CA GLU A 64 7.25 -7.79 -8.81
C GLU A 64 6.61 -8.49 -7.61
N GLU A 65 7.40 -8.80 -6.58
CA GLU A 65 6.93 -9.43 -5.34
C GLU A 65 6.03 -8.48 -4.55
N ILE A 66 6.36 -7.19 -4.50
CA ILE A 66 5.55 -6.15 -3.88
C ILE A 66 4.18 -6.07 -4.55
N ASN A 67 4.13 -6.03 -5.89
CA ASN A 67 2.86 -5.99 -6.62
C ASN A 67 2.01 -7.24 -6.32
N LYS A 68 2.64 -8.41 -6.26
CA LYS A 68 1.97 -9.65 -5.88
C LYS A 68 1.42 -9.58 -4.45
N VAL A 69 2.21 -9.13 -3.49
CA VAL A 69 1.80 -8.97 -2.09
C VAL A 69 0.64 -7.99 -1.95
N ILE A 70 0.69 -6.85 -2.63
CA ILE A 70 -0.41 -5.87 -2.60
C ILE A 70 -1.69 -6.51 -3.16
N ASN A 71 -1.60 -7.22 -4.28
CA ASN A 71 -2.75 -7.91 -4.87
C ASN A 71 -3.33 -9.01 -3.97
N GLU A 72 -2.46 -9.81 -3.36
CA GLU A 72 -2.85 -10.82 -2.37
C GLU A 72 -3.47 -10.17 -1.13
N SER A 73 -3.04 -8.96 -0.76
CA SER A 73 -3.57 -8.26 0.40
C SER A 73 -5.05 -7.88 0.27
N PHE A 74 -5.58 -7.77 -0.96
CA PHE A 74 -7.00 -7.53 -1.21
C PHE A 74 -7.89 -8.73 -0.85
N GLN A 75 -7.31 -9.93 -0.70
CA GLN A 75 -8.03 -11.13 -0.28
C GLN A 75 -8.35 -11.14 1.22
N PHE A 76 -7.79 -10.20 2.00
CA PHE A 76 -8.05 -10.09 3.43
C PHE A 76 -9.10 -9.02 3.70
N GLU A 77 -10.14 -9.38 4.46
CA GLU A 77 -11.29 -8.51 4.70
C GLU A 77 -10.97 -7.41 5.71
N THR A 78 -10.10 -7.71 6.68
CA THR A 78 -9.80 -6.82 7.81
C THR A 78 -8.39 -6.24 7.76
N ILE A 79 -8.23 -5.06 8.34
CA ILE A 79 -6.90 -4.43 8.51
C ILE A 79 -5.98 -5.30 9.36
N GLU A 80 -6.51 -5.99 10.37
CA GLU A 80 -5.73 -6.88 11.22
C GLU A 80 -5.14 -8.06 10.44
N GLU A 81 -5.92 -8.69 9.55
CA GLU A 81 -5.43 -9.74 8.67
C GLU A 81 -4.34 -9.23 7.71
N LYS A 82 -4.55 -8.05 7.10
CA LYS A 82 -3.55 -7.41 6.23
C LYS A 82 -2.24 -7.16 6.98
N ARG A 83 -2.31 -6.66 8.23
CA ARG A 83 -1.14 -6.46 9.09
C ARG A 83 -0.42 -7.76 9.41
N ASN A 84 -1.17 -8.81 9.79
CA ASN A 84 -0.60 -10.12 10.11
C ASN A 84 0.09 -10.74 8.89
N TYR A 85 -0.52 -10.60 7.71
CA TYR A 85 0.06 -11.03 6.45
C TYR A 85 1.36 -10.27 6.15
N PHE A 86 1.38 -8.93 6.24
CA PHE A 86 2.61 -8.15 6.01
C PHE A 86 3.70 -8.47 7.02
N ALA A 87 3.36 -8.70 8.29
CA ALA A 87 4.30 -9.11 9.33
C ALA A 87 4.88 -10.52 9.09
N SER A 88 4.20 -11.37 8.30
CA SER A 88 4.65 -12.72 7.96
C SER A 88 5.66 -12.79 6.79
N LEU A 89 5.80 -11.71 6.04
CA LEU A 89 6.69 -11.63 4.86
C LEU A 89 8.18 -11.69 5.26
N SER A 90 9.06 -11.91 4.28
CA SER A 90 10.50 -11.81 4.50
C SER A 90 10.88 -10.41 4.97
N LYS A 91 11.97 -10.28 5.74
CA LYS A 91 12.41 -8.99 6.27
C LYS A 91 12.72 -7.97 5.18
N ASP A 92 13.29 -8.40 4.06
CA ASP A 92 13.60 -7.51 2.94
C ASP A 92 12.33 -7.02 2.25
N LEU A 93 11.34 -7.90 2.06
CA LEU A 93 10.05 -7.52 1.49
C LEU A 93 9.24 -6.62 2.43
N GLN A 94 9.30 -6.86 3.74
CA GLN A 94 8.72 -5.94 4.75
C GLN A 94 9.33 -4.54 4.62
N LYS A 95 10.66 -4.44 4.55
CA LYS A 95 11.37 -3.17 4.40
C LYS A 95 11.00 -2.46 3.10
N ALA A 96 10.96 -3.20 1.99
CA ALA A 96 10.62 -2.66 0.69
C ALA A 96 9.16 -2.14 0.67
N LEU A 97 8.21 -2.86 1.27
CA LEU A 97 6.82 -2.42 1.41
C LEU A 97 6.67 -1.17 2.27
N VAL A 98 7.34 -1.15 3.43
CA VAL A 98 7.35 0.03 4.31
C VAL A 98 7.95 1.22 3.55
N TYR A 99 9.10 1.05 2.91
CA TYR A 99 9.73 2.10 2.12
C TYR A 99 8.80 2.63 1.02
N GLY A 100 8.23 1.74 0.20
CA GLY A 100 7.30 2.11 -0.86
C GLY A 100 6.05 2.84 -0.35
N TYR A 101 5.50 2.40 0.78
CA TYR A 101 4.37 3.07 1.43
C TYR A 101 4.71 4.50 1.85
N PHE A 102 5.87 4.73 2.46
CA PHE A 102 6.32 6.08 2.81
C PHE A 102 6.62 6.93 1.57
N GLN A 103 7.18 6.36 0.50
CA GLN A 103 7.34 7.07 -0.78
C GLN A 103 6.00 7.51 -1.39
N LEU A 104 4.95 6.69 -1.27
CA LEU A 104 3.60 7.05 -1.71
C LEU A 104 3.01 8.20 -0.88
N ILE A 105 3.16 8.15 0.45
CA ILE A 105 2.70 9.24 1.33
C ILE A 105 3.44 10.54 1.02
N ASP A 106 4.76 10.48 0.91
CA ASP A 106 5.60 11.64 0.61
C ASP A 106 5.25 12.22 -0.77
N GLY A 107 5.02 11.37 -1.78
CA GLY A 107 4.62 11.79 -3.12
C GLY A 107 3.20 12.39 -3.22
N GLN A 108 2.31 12.06 -2.27
CA GLN A 108 0.95 12.62 -2.16
C GLN A 108 0.90 13.86 -1.26
N SER A 109 2.02 14.24 -0.64
CA SER A 109 2.14 15.51 0.05
C SER A 109 2.02 16.61 -0.99
N ILE A 110 0.88 17.31 -1.02
CA ILE A 110 0.71 18.52 -1.80
C ILE A 110 1.93 19.40 -1.50
N PRO A 111 2.65 19.94 -2.50
CA PRO A 111 3.69 20.93 -2.21
C PRO A 111 2.98 22.12 -1.57
N GLU A 112 2.96 22.16 -0.24
CA GLU A 112 2.64 23.35 0.52
C GLU A 112 3.57 24.43 0.00
N GLU A 113 2.94 25.44 -0.59
CA GLU A 113 3.46 26.70 -1.08
C GLU A 113 4.97 26.88 -0.90
N ARG A 114 5.70 26.79 -2.01
CA ARG A 114 6.90 27.62 -2.18
C ARG A 114 6.45 29.09 -2.22
N THR A 115 6.03 29.64 -1.08
CA THR A 115 6.00 31.07 -0.85
C THR A 115 7.46 31.50 -0.80
N PHE A 116 7.98 31.85 -1.98
CA PHE A 116 9.21 32.62 -2.09
C PHE A 116 9.00 33.94 -1.35
N HIS A 117 9.67 34.07 -0.20
CA HIS A 117 9.98 35.37 0.40
C HIS A 117 11.39 35.78 -0.01
#